data_AF-A0A7V9U156-F1
#
_entry.id   AF-A0A7V9U156-F1
#
_cell.length_a   1.000
_cell.length_b   1.000
_cell.length_c   1.000
_cell.angle_alpha   90.00
_cell.angle_beta   90.00
_cell.angle_gamma   90.00
#
_symmetry.space_group_name_H-M   'P 1'
#
loop_
_entity.id
_entity.type
_entity.pdbx_description
1 polymer ?
#
loop_
_entity_poly.entity_id
_entity_poly.type
_entity_poly.pdbx_seq_one_letter_code
_entity_poly.pdbx_strand_id
1 'polypeptide(L)'
;MAKTRTQFLCNNCGSVHPKWMGKCPDCGTWDSLEEYKAPTDDKRKAGAVATGDLTQGAQALPLSEIDETQTPRKRTGIGEFDRILGGGIVPGSAVLVGGEPGIGKSTLLLQVAGALADGQKDQAQGRDARDAHAARETRVLYVTSEESARQTKLRATRLGVASDNLLVLAETNVERIINQIHKNKPDVVIVDSIQMIYKPEVPAAPGSVTQLRDCCMELVYLAKLSGIAVVFVGHVTKAGTLAGPKIIEHIVDTVVYFEGDRFHAHRIVRCVKNRFGSTHEVGLFEMTGTGLAQVTDPGNLFFEHHAAGGQPSGSVITAAMQGSRVLLVEVQALTASSVIGAAKRKVSGVSSDRVAMIIAVLEKHAELRL
;
A
#
# COMPACT_ATOMS: atom_id res chain seq x y z
N MET A 1 27.36 -38.10 -5.82
CA MET A 1 26.97 -36.86 -5.11
C MET A 1 28.19 -35.97 -5.00
N ALA A 2 28.20 -34.82 -5.66
CA ALA A 2 29.34 -33.91 -5.62
C ALA A 2 29.45 -33.30 -4.21
N LYS A 3 30.58 -33.52 -3.52
CA LYS A 3 30.87 -32.89 -2.22
C LYS A 3 30.85 -31.37 -2.39
N THR A 4 29.95 -30.68 -1.70
CA THR A 4 29.95 -29.21 -1.63
C THR A 4 31.30 -28.76 -1.07
N ARG A 5 32.09 -28.08 -1.90
CA ARG A 5 33.43 -27.64 -1.53
C ARG A 5 33.29 -26.35 -0.72
N THR A 6 33.52 -26.43 0.60
CA THR A 6 33.54 -25.26 1.48
C THR A 6 34.65 -24.31 1.05
N GLN A 7 34.32 -23.05 0.79
CA GLN A 7 35.28 -21.97 0.51
C GLN A 7 35.25 -20.97 1.69
N PHE A 8 36.22 -20.07 1.75
CA PHE A 8 36.33 -19.07 2.81
C PHE A 8 36.53 -17.70 2.18
N LEU A 9 35.67 -16.73 2.50
CA LEU A 9 35.75 -15.35 2.01
C LEU A 9 36.39 -14.48 3.08
N CYS A 10 37.36 -13.65 2.68
CA CYS A 10 37.90 -12.63 3.57
C CYS A 10 36.92 -11.45 3.67
N ASN A 11 36.39 -11.17 4.86
CA ASN A 11 35.50 -10.04 5.13
C ASN A 11 36.20 -8.67 5.00
N ASN A 12 37.53 -8.63 4.92
CA ASN A 12 38.32 -7.40 4.79
C ASN A 12 38.69 -7.06 3.34
N CYS A 13 39.11 -8.04 2.52
CA CYS A 13 39.55 -7.80 1.14
C CYS A 13 38.75 -8.52 0.05
N GLY A 14 37.78 -9.36 0.42
CA GLY A 14 36.92 -10.07 -0.53
C GLY A 14 37.57 -11.26 -1.25
N SER A 15 38.82 -11.62 -0.91
CA SER A 15 39.49 -12.79 -1.50
C SER A 15 38.84 -14.11 -1.08
N VAL A 16 38.73 -15.08 -1.99
CA VAL A 16 38.16 -16.41 -1.72
C VAL A 16 39.25 -17.47 -1.67
N HIS A 17 39.31 -18.22 -0.56
CA HIS A 17 40.31 -19.24 -0.28
C HIS A 17 39.67 -20.63 -0.09
N PRO A 18 40.32 -21.73 -0.51
CA PRO A 18 39.75 -23.07 -0.40
C PRO A 18 39.88 -23.71 1.00
N LYS A 19 40.61 -23.08 1.92
CA LYS A 19 40.85 -23.56 3.29
C LYS A 19 40.91 -22.38 4.26
N TRP A 20 40.46 -22.60 5.49
CA TRP A 20 40.64 -21.64 6.59
C TRP A 20 42.10 -21.64 7.04
N MET A 21 42.67 -20.45 7.20
CA MET A 21 44.11 -20.31 7.52
C MET A 21 44.38 -19.36 8.69
N GLY A 22 43.36 -18.93 9.45
CA GLY A 22 43.47 -17.97 10.57
C GLY A 22 43.87 -16.55 10.14
N LYS A 23 44.67 -16.40 9.09
CA LYS A 23 45.14 -15.16 8.49
C LYS A 23 44.82 -15.18 6.99
N CYS A 24 44.27 -14.09 6.46
CA CYS A 24 44.06 -13.95 5.03
C CYS A 24 45.42 -13.92 4.29
N PRO A 25 45.66 -14.80 3.29
CA PRO A 25 46.89 -14.81 2.50
C PRO A 25 47.13 -13.53 1.70
N ASP A 26 46.06 -12.85 1.29
CA ASP A 26 46.16 -11.70 0.38
C ASP A 26 46.31 -10.37 1.12
N CYS A 27 45.53 -10.13 2.18
CA CYS A 27 45.57 -8.87 2.93
C CYS A 27 46.26 -8.98 4.30
N GLY A 28 46.62 -10.19 4.74
CA GLY A 28 47.34 -10.41 6.00
C GLY A 28 46.50 -10.22 7.28
N THR A 29 45.19 -10.00 7.15
CA THR A 29 44.31 -9.77 8.31
C THR A 29 43.95 -11.07 9.01
N TRP A 30 44.19 -11.13 10.32
CA TRP A 30 43.81 -12.25 11.18
C TRP A 30 42.29 -12.30 11.39
N ASP A 31 41.75 -13.51 11.57
CA ASP A 31 40.33 -13.82 11.86
C ASP A 31 39.32 -13.21 10.88
N SER A 32 39.76 -12.92 9.66
CA SER A 32 38.93 -12.29 8.61
C SER A 32 38.29 -13.29 7.64
N LEU A 33 38.65 -14.58 7.71
CA LEU A 33 38.17 -15.62 6.79
C LEU A 33 36.91 -16.30 7.34
N GLU A 34 35.77 -16.07 6.69
CA GLU A 34 34.47 -16.65 7.03
C GLU A 34 34.07 -17.73 6.02
N GLU A 35 33.33 -18.76 6.44
CA GLU A 35 32.82 -19.78 5.52
C GLU A 35 31.93 -19.16 4.44
N TYR A 36 32.39 -19.27 3.20
CA TYR A 36 31.69 -18.84 2.01
C TYR A 36 31.12 -20.06 1.29
N LYS A 37 29.80 -20.10 1.19
CA LYS A 37 29.11 -21.00 0.29
C LYS A 37 28.92 -20.26 -1.02
N ALA A 38 29.56 -20.73 -2.08
CA ALA A 38 29.29 -20.25 -3.43
C ALA A 38 27.76 -20.28 -3.66
N PRO A 39 27.19 -19.30 -4.40
CA PRO A 39 25.77 -19.31 -4.72
C PRO A 39 25.40 -20.67 -5.30
N THR A 40 24.58 -21.42 -4.58
CA THR A 40 24.02 -22.66 -5.14
C THR A 40 23.08 -22.29 -6.27
N ASP A 41 22.96 -23.13 -7.30
CA ASP A 41 21.87 -23.03 -8.26
C ASP A 41 20.55 -22.84 -7.51
N ASP A 42 19.81 -21.80 -7.89
CA ASP A 42 18.54 -21.48 -7.27
C ASP A 42 17.59 -22.68 -7.46
N LYS A 43 17.25 -23.35 -6.35
CA LYS A 43 16.34 -24.50 -6.35
C LYS A 43 14.93 -24.14 -6.84
N ARG A 44 14.62 -22.85 -7.01
CA ARG A 44 13.40 -22.37 -7.67
C ARG A 44 13.34 -22.68 -9.18
N LYS A 45 14.38 -23.29 -9.76
CA LYS A 45 14.39 -23.79 -11.16
C LYS A 45 13.50 -25.03 -11.41
N ALA A 46 12.90 -25.65 -10.41
CA ALA A 46 12.02 -26.82 -10.61
C ALA A 46 10.58 -26.41 -10.97
N GLY A 47 10.41 -25.71 -12.09
CA GLY A 47 9.13 -25.26 -12.62
C GLY A 47 9.32 -24.43 -13.88
N ALA A 48 9.92 -25.02 -14.91
CA ALA A 48 10.21 -24.35 -16.16
C ALA A 48 8.92 -23.78 -16.79
N VAL A 49 8.78 -22.46 -16.78
CA VAL A 49 7.93 -21.72 -17.73
C VAL A 49 8.84 -20.77 -18.48
N ALA A 50 8.95 -21.00 -19.78
CA ALA A 50 9.74 -20.21 -20.71
C ALA A 50 9.08 -18.84 -20.93
N THR A 51 9.44 -17.86 -20.11
CA THR A 51 9.21 -16.44 -20.40
C THR A 51 10.41 -15.63 -19.93
N GLY A 52 11.05 -14.93 -20.87
CA GLY A 52 11.85 -13.72 -20.68
C GLY A 52 12.95 -13.72 -19.62
N ASP A 53 14.20 -13.75 -20.07
CA ASP A 53 15.41 -13.24 -19.39
C ASP A 53 15.78 -13.78 -17.99
N LEU A 54 15.06 -14.77 -17.48
CA LEU A 54 15.35 -15.40 -16.18
C LEU A 54 16.58 -16.30 -16.15
N THR A 55 17.14 -16.63 -17.31
CA THR A 55 18.31 -17.53 -17.41
C THR A 55 19.64 -16.81 -17.22
N GLN A 56 19.70 -15.48 -17.37
CA GLN A 56 20.96 -14.73 -17.24
C GLN A 56 21.16 -14.07 -15.87
N GLY A 57 20.11 -13.98 -15.04
CA GLY A 57 20.16 -13.23 -13.78
C GLY A 57 20.30 -11.72 -14.03
N ALA A 58 19.84 -10.90 -13.10
CA ALA A 58 20.04 -9.46 -13.21
C ALA A 58 21.54 -9.16 -13.17
N GLN A 59 22.06 -8.47 -14.19
CA GLN A 59 23.44 -8.01 -14.19
C GLN A 59 23.59 -6.80 -13.26
N ALA A 60 24.68 -6.76 -12.50
CA ALA A 60 25.02 -5.59 -11.70
C ALA A 60 25.45 -4.46 -12.65
N LEU A 61 24.67 -3.38 -12.70
CA LEU A 61 24.98 -2.18 -13.44
C LEU A 61 25.36 -1.06 -12.47
N PRO A 62 26.37 -0.22 -12.79
CA PRO A 62 26.62 1.02 -12.06
C PRO A 62 25.35 1.87 -12.02
N LEU A 63 25.10 2.54 -10.89
CA LEU A 63 23.90 3.38 -10.75
C LEU A 63 23.81 4.46 -11.85
N SER A 64 24.95 4.95 -12.34
CA SER A 64 25.04 5.92 -13.43
C SER A 64 24.62 5.39 -14.80
N GLU A 65 24.55 4.07 -14.99
CA GLU A 65 24.15 3.42 -16.24
C GLU A 65 22.66 3.01 -16.22
N ILE A 66 21.99 3.19 -15.07
CA ILE A 66 20.56 2.92 -14.94
C ILE A 66 19.82 4.16 -15.44
N ASP A 67 19.05 3.99 -16.52
CA ASP A 67 18.24 5.06 -17.07
C ASP A 67 17.22 5.57 -16.03
N GLU A 68 17.11 6.89 -15.91
CA GLU A 68 16.16 7.57 -15.02
C GLU A 68 14.74 7.63 -15.61
N THR A 69 14.52 7.10 -16.82
CA THR A 69 13.20 7.09 -17.45
C THR A 69 12.16 6.43 -16.54
N GLN A 70 11.27 7.26 -15.99
CA GLN A 70 10.21 6.79 -15.12
C GLN A 70 9.30 5.85 -15.90
N THR A 71 9.20 4.60 -15.46
CA THR A 71 8.19 3.67 -15.96
C THR A 71 6.82 4.36 -15.87
N PRO A 72 6.09 4.51 -16.99
CA PRO A 72 4.86 5.29 -17.00
C PRO A 72 3.85 4.66 -16.03
N ARG A 73 3.39 5.48 -15.07
CA ARG A 73 2.41 5.04 -14.06
C ARG A 73 1.06 4.84 -14.71
N LYS A 74 0.36 3.79 -14.30
CA LYS A 74 -1.03 3.54 -14.68
C LYS A 74 -1.94 4.32 -13.75
N ARG A 75 -2.52 5.42 -14.26
CA ARG A 75 -3.54 6.18 -13.52
C ARG A 75 -4.79 5.35 -13.35
N THR A 76 -5.31 5.29 -12.13
CA THR A 76 -6.48 4.50 -11.75
C THR A 76 -7.79 5.16 -12.17
N GLY A 77 -7.77 6.44 -12.52
CA GLY A 77 -8.99 7.21 -12.83
C GLY A 77 -9.69 7.75 -11.58
N ILE A 78 -9.25 7.35 -10.38
CA ILE A 78 -9.70 7.90 -9.10
C ILE A 78 -8.61 8.84 -8.58
N GLY A 79 -8.83 10.15 -8.72
CA GLY A 79 -7.80 11.18 -8.48
C GLY A 79 -7.23 11.15 -7.05
N GLU A 80 -8.08 10.91 -6.05
CA GLU A 80 -7.63 10.74 -4.66
C GLU A 80 -6.70 9.54 -4.50
N PHE A 81 -7.04 8.41 -5.12
CA PHE A 81 -6.25 7.19 -5.02
C PHE A 81 -4.93 7.31 -5.80
N ASP A 82 -4.96 7.92 -6.99
CA ASP A 82 -3.76 8.24 -7.75
C ASP A 82 -2.79 9.12 -6.94
N ARG A 83 -3.30 10.14 -6.25
CA ARG A 83 -2.48 11.00 -5.38
C ARG A 83 -1.79 10.22 -4.28
N ILE A 84 -2.53 9.36 -3.57
CA ILE A 84 -1.99 8.51 -2.49
C ILE A 84 -0.86 7.61 -3.01
N LEU A 85 -1.00 7.09 -4.23
CA LEU A 85 0.02 6.24 -4.87
C LEU A 85 1.18 7.02 -5.51
N GLY A 86 1.20 8.36 -5.42
CA GLY A 86 2.23 9.19 -6.03
C GLY A 86 2.06 9.40 -7.54
N GLY A 87 0.82 9.45 -8.01
CA GLY A 87 0.44 9.70 -9.40
C GLY A 87 -0.15 8.50 -10.15
N GLY A 88 -0.29 7.35 -9.50
CA GLY A 88 -0.87 6.13 -10.09
C GLY A 88 -0.10 4.86 -9.72
N ILE A 89 -0.55 3.71 -10.22
CA ILE A 89 0.04 2.40 -9.97
C ILE A 89 1.33 2.24 -10.80
N VAL A 90 2.41 1.83 -10.14
CA VAL A 90 3.71 1.58 -10.80
C VAL A 90 3.74 0.15 -11.34
N PRO A 91 4.07 -0.09 -12.63
CA PRO A 91 4.28 -1.44 -13.14
C PRO A 91 5.40 -2.18 -12.39
N GLY A 92 5.30 -3.50 -12.26
CA GLY A 92 6.27 -4.30 -11.52
C GLY A 92 6.32 -3.99 -10.02
N SER A 93 5.22 -3.52 -9.43
CA SER A 93 5.15 -3.16 -8.02
C SER A 93 4.08 -3.92 -7.26
N ALA A 94 4.18 -3.90 -5.93
CA ALA A 94 3.18 -4.45 -5.04
C ALA A 94 2.62 -3.39 -4.09
N VAL A 95 1.29 -3.34 -3.99
CA VAL A 95 0.55 -2.41 -3.13
C VAL A 95 -0.31 -3.20 -2.15
N LEU A 96 -0.27 -2.88 -0.86
CA LEU A 96 -1.20 -3.39 0.15
C LEU A 96 -2.24 -2.33 0.48
N VAL A 97 -3.52 -2.67 0.35
CA VAL A 97 -4.66 -1.89 0.86
C VAL A 97 -5.21 -2.58 2.11
N GLY A 98 -4.81 -2.05 3.26
CA GLY A 98 -5.21 -2.51 4.60
C GLY A 98 -6.45 -1.77 5.12
N GLY A 99 -7.17 -2.37 6.06
CA GLY A 99 -8.25 -1.68 6.79
C GLY A 99 -9.28 -2.63 7.39
N GLU A 100 -10.17 -2.12 8.24
CA GLU A 100 -11.19 -2.93 8.90
C GLU A 100 -12.15 -3.62 7.89
N PRO A 101 -12.70 -4.80 8.23
CA PRO A 101 -13.78 -5.41 7.43
C PRO A 101 -14.97 -4.45 7.28
N GLY A 102 -15.52 -4.36 6.07
CA GLY A 102 -16.67 -3.50 5.77
C GLY A 102 -16.36 -2.01 5.55
N ILE A 103 -15.11 -1.57 5.68
CA ILE A 103 -14.76 -0.15 5.51
C ILE A 103 -14.88 0.36 4.06
N GLY A 104 -14.85 -0.55 3.07
CA GLY A 104 -15.00 -0.22 1.64
C GLY A 104 -13.83 -0.60 0.73
N LYS A 105 -12.81 -1.34 1.21
CA LYS A 105 -11.62 -1.74 0.42
C LYS A 105 -11.96 -2.37 -0.93
N SER A 106 -12.75 -3.45 -0.91
CA SER A 106 -13.21 -4.16 -2.12
C SER A 106 -14.06 -3.25 -3.03
N THR A 107 -14.82 -2.32 -2.45
CA THR A 107 -15.61 -1.36 -3.23
C THR A 107 -14.70 -0.40 -3.98
N LEU A 108 -13.70 0.19 -3.30
CA LEU A 108 -12.71 1.06 -3.93
C LEU A 108 -11.98 0.32 -5.04
N LEU A 109 -11.45 -0.87 -4.75
CA LEU A 109 -10.63 -1.60 -5.70
C LEU A 109 -11.42 -2.12 -6.89
N LEU A 110 -12.71 -2.46 -6.73
CA LEU A 110 -13.55 -2.81 -7.86
C LEU A 110 -13.85 -1.59 -8.76
N GLN A 111 -14.02 -0.40 -8.18
CA GLN A 111 -14.11 0.85 -8.96
C GLN A 111 -12.80 1.18 -9.67
N VAL A 112 -11.65 1.03 -9.00
CA VAL A 112 -10.32 1.18 -9.60
C VAL A 112 -10.12 0.18 -10.75
N ALA A 113 -10.53 -1.07 -10.56
CA ALA A 113 -10.43 -2.12 -11.56
C ALA A 113 -11.22 -1.77 -12.83
N GLY A 114 -12.45 -1.29 -12.66
CA GLY A 114 -13.30 -0.80 -13.75
C GLY A 114 -12.67 0.37 -14.49
N ALA A 115 -12.27 1.41 -13.75
CA ALA A 115 -11.70 2.62 -14.33
C ALA A 115 -10.36 2.37 -15.06
N LEU A 116 -9.53 1.43 -14.57
CA LEU A 116 -8.34 0.97 -15.28
C LEU A 116 -8.70 0.21 -16.56
N ALA A 117 -9.67 -0.71 -16.47
CA ALA A 117 -10.06 -1.57 -17.58
C ALA A 117 -10.71 -0.82 -18.74
N ASP A 118 -11.52 0.21 -18.44
CA ASP A 118 -12.21 1.02 -19.45
C ASP A 118 -11.29 1.96 -20.22
N GLY A 119 -10.07 2.20 -19.70
CA GLY A 119 -9.17 3.23 -20.19
C GLY A 119 -9.73 4.63 -19.92
N GLN A 120 -8.87 5.63 -19.78
CA GLN A 120 -9.30 7.01 -19.50
C GLN A 120 -10.09 7.61 -20.68
N LYS A 121 -11.38 7.29 -20.83
CA LYS A 121 -12.27 7.89 -21.83
C LYS A 121 -12.67 9.34 -21.47
N ASP A 122 -12.63 9.70 -20.18
CA ASP A 122 -13.25 10.95 -19.69
C ASP A 122 -12.28 12.10 -19.33
N GLN A 123 -10.95 11.92 -19.33
CA GLN A 123 -10.01 13.02 -19.03
C GLN A 123 -9.36 13.69 -20.25
N ALA A 124 -9.76 13.31 -21.47
CA ALA A 124 -9.25 13.91 -22.71
C ALA A 124 -9.92 15.24 -23.10
N GLN A 125 -10.87 15.76 -22.31
CA GLN A 125 -11.57 17.01 -22.65
C GLN A 125 -10.92 18.31 -22.13
N GLY A 126 -9.71 18.28 -21.55
CA GLY A 126 -9.14 19.53 -21.01
C GLY A 126 -7.65 19.61 -20.71
N ARG A 127 -6.79 18.67 -21.14
CA ARG A 127 -5.33 18.82 -20.97
C ARG A 127 -4.58 18.44 -22.24
N ASP A 128 -3.53 19.22 -22.51
CA ASP A 128 -2.72 19.22 -23.72
C ASP A 128 -2.43 17.82 -24.27
N ALA A 129 -2.83 17.61 -25.51
CA ALA A 129 -2.71 16.37 -26.29
C ALA A 129 -1.26 15.94 -26.61
N ARG A 130 -0.26 16.42 -25.87
CA ARG A 130 1.16 16.08 -26.05
C ARG A 130 1.64 14.95 -25.15
N ASP A 131 0.93 14.67 -24.05
CA ASP A 131 1.20 13.54 -23.14
C ASP A 131 0.24 12.36 -23.36
N ALA A 132 -0.52 12.36 -24.46
CA ALA A 132 -1.39 11.28 -24.88
C ALA A 132 -0.57 10.08 -25.41
N HIS A 133 0.29 9.50 -24.56
CA HIS A 133 0.86 8.20 -24.82
C HIS A 133 -0.29 7.19 -24.74
N ALA A 134 -0.78 6.81 -25.92
CA ALA A 134 -1.81 5.81 -26.24
C ALA A 134 -2.51 5.24 -25.00
N ALA A 135 -3.75 5.68 -24.75
CA ALA A 135 -4.67 5.06 -23.80
C ALA A 135 -4.98 3.62 -24.24
N ARG A 136 -4.01 2.73 -24.03
CA ARG A 136 -4.15 1.30 -24.23
C ARG A 136 -5.01 0.80 -23.09
N GLU A 137 -6.08 0.12 -23.45
CA GLU A 137 -6.93 -0.59 -22.50
C GLU A 137 -6.04 -1.45 -21.59
N THR A 138 -6.15 -1.23 -20.28
CA THR A 138 -5.33 -1.93 -19.27
C THR A 138 -6.06 -3.20 -18.90
N ARG A 139 -5.43 -4.36 -19.08
CA ARG A 139 -6.08 -5.62 -18.73
C ARG A 139 -5.96 -5.86 -17.23
N VAL A 140 -7.09 -5.98 -16.55
CA VAL A 140 -7.15 -6.16 -15.09
C VAL A 140 -7.65 -7.56 -14.76
N LEU A 141 -6.95 -8.26 -13.88
CA LEU A 141 -7.42 -9.52 -13.29
C LEU A 141 -7.81 -9.30 -11.83
N TYR A 142 -9.10 -9.33 -11.53
CA TYR A 142 -9.65 -9.28 -10.20
C TYR A 142 -9.81 -10.70 -9.64
N VAL A 143 -8.90 -11.09 -8.76
CA VAL A 143 -8.94 -12.36 -8.05
C VAL A 143 -9.72 -12.17 -6.76
N THR A 144 -10.81 -12.89 -6.60
CA THR A 144 -11.54 -12.95 -5.34
C THR A 144 -11.39 -14.30 -4.67
N SER A 145 -11.12 -14.27 -3.37
CA SER A 145 -10.95 -15.47 -2.53
C SER A 145 -12.07 -15.61 -1.48
N GLU A 146 -12.85 -14.55 -1.26
CA GLU A 146 -13.94 -14.50 -0.29
C GLU A 146 -15.34 -14.52 -0.95
N GLU A 147 -15.47 -13.99 -2.17
CA GLU A 147 -16.74 -13.90 -2.88
C GLU A 147 -16.78 -14.84 -4.10
N SER A 148 -17.98 -15.23 -4.52
CA SER A 148 -18.16 -15.88 -5.82
C SER A 148 -18.13 -14.85 -6.96
N ALA A 149 -17.75 -15.29 -8.16
CA ALA A 149 -17.76 -14.43 -9.36
C ALA A 149 -19.13 -13.77 -9.61
N ARG A 150 -20.23 -14.46 -9.26
CA ARG A 150 -21.60 -13.91 -9.35
C ARG A 150 -21.83 -12.75 -8.37
N GLN A 151 -21.36 -12.88 -7.13
CA GLN A 151 -21.47 -11.82 -6.12
C GLN A 151 -20.64 -10.59 -6.53
N THR A 152 -19.42 -10.81 -7.02
CA THR A 152 -18.57 -9.73 -7.54
C THR A 152 -19.24 -9.03 -8.73
N LYS A 153 -19.85 -9.78 -9.67
CA LYS A 153 -20.59 -9.21 -10.80
C LYS A 153 -21.78 -8.34 -10.36
N LEU A 154 -22.54 -8.78 -9.35
CA LEU A 154 -23.65 -7.99 -8.81
C LEU A 154 -23.16 -6.65 -8.22
N ARG A 155 -22.03 -6.67 -7.49
CA ARG A 155 -21.40 -5.46 -6.97
C ARG A 155 -20.89 -4.56 -8.08
N ALA A 156 -20.18 -5.11 -9.06
CA ALA A 156 -19.68 -4.36 -10.21
C ALA A 156 -20.82 -3.64 -10.94
N THR A 157 -21.94 -4.35 -11.18
CA THR A 157 -23.14 -3.77 -11.82
C THR A 157 -23.68 -2.59 -11.02
N ARG A 158 -23.79 -2.71 -9.69
CA ARG A 158 -24.25 -1.62 -8.81
C ARG A 158 -23.31 -0.41 -8.84
N LEU A 159 -22.01 -0.65 -8.98
CA LEU A 159 -20.97 0.39 -9.03
C LEU A 159 -20.82 0.98 -10.44
N GLY A 160 -21.62 0.55 -11.42
CA GLY A 160 -21.49 1.00 -12.82
C GLY A 160 -20.23 0.48 -13.51
N VAL A 161 -19.60 -0.57 -13.00
CA VAL A 161 -18.37 -1.15 -13.56
C VAL A 161 -18.76 -2.21 -14.60
N ALA A 162 -18.47 -1.94 -15.86
CA ALA A 162 -18.68 -2.87 -16.96
C ALA A 162 -17.57 -2.73 -18.01
N SER A 163 -16.64 -3.70 -18.04
CA SER A 163 -15.51 -3.69 -18.95
C SER A 163 -15.15 -5.10 -19.40
N ASP A 164 -14.89 -5.29 -20.70
CA ASP A 164 -14.42 -6.58 -21.24
C ASP A 164 -12.96 -6.87 -20.87
N ASN A 165 -12.22 -5.83 -20.45
CA ASN A 165 -10.83 -5.94 -19.99
C ASN A 165 -10.70 -6.23 -18.48
N LEU A 166 -11.82 -6.26 -17.75
CA LEU A 166 -11.89 -6.66 -16.35
C LEU A 166 -12.25 -8.15 -16.24
N LEU A 167 -11.22 -8.98 -16.05
CA LEU A 167 -11.38 -10.42 -15.82
C LEU A 167 -11.60 -10.68 -14.33
N VAL A 168 -12.57 -11.52 -13.98
CA VAL A 168 -12.83 -11.93 -12.59
C VAL A 168 -12.49 -13.42 -12.44
N LEU A 169 -11.70 -13.74 -11.42
CA LEU A 169 -11.31 -15.10 -11.05
C LEU A 169 -11.69 -15.37 -9.59
N ALA A 170 -12.61 -16.30 -9.35
CA ALA A 170 -12.91 -16.80 -8.01
C ALA A 170 -12.04 -18.03 -7.73
N GLU A 171 -10.89 -17.85 -7.08
CA GLU A 171 -9.91 -18.90 -6.82
C GLU A 171 -9.09 -18.58 -5.56
N THR A 172 -8.69 -19.61 -4.83
CA THR A 172 -7.94 -19.51 -3.57
C THR A 172 -6.55 -20.14 -3.67
N ASN A 173 -6.31 -21.03 -4.64
CA ASN A 173 -5.01 -21.65 -4.84
C ASN A 173 -4.05 -20.71 -5.62
N VAL A 174 -2.90 -20.38 -5.01
CA VAL A 174 -1.93 -19.43 -5.59
C VAL A 174 -1.35 -19.90 -6.94
N GLU A 175 -1.09 -21.19 -7.11
CA GLU A 175 -0.53 -21.73 -8.36
C GLU A 175 -1.53 -21.59 -9.52
N ARG A 176 -2.82 -21.81 -9.24
CA ARG A 176 -3.88 -21.62 -10.23
C ARG A 176 -4.05 -20.14 -10.59
N ILE A 177 -3.93 -19.25 -9.61
CA ILE A 177 -3.93 -17.80 -9.83
C ILE A 177 -2.76 -17.42 -10.75
N ILE A 178 -1.54 -17.88 -10.45
CA ILE A 178 -0.34 -17.63 -11.26
C ILE A 178 -0.52 -18.15 -12.69
N ASN A 179 -1.09 -19.35 -12.87
CA ASN A 179 -1.39 -19.89 -14.20
C ASN A 179 -2.35 -19.00 -14.99
N GLN A 180 -3.37 -18.42 -14.34
CA GLN A 180 -4.26 -17.45 -14.98
C GLN A 180 -3.55 -16.13 -15.30
N ILE A 181 -2.63 -15.66 -14.46
CA ILE A 181 -1.81 -14.49 -14.73
C ILE A 181 -0.95 -14.74 -15.98
N HIS A 182 -0.27 -15.88 -16.08
CA HIS A 182 0.52 -16.24 -17.26
C HIS A 182 -0.31 -16.35 -18.53
N LYS A 183 -1.51 -16.96 -18.44
CA LYS A 183 -2.39 -17.15 -19.59
C LYS A 183 -2.97 -15.83 -20.12
N ASN A 184 -3.45 -14.98 -19.22
CA ASN A 184 -4.18 -13.77 -19.59
C ASN A 184 -3.28 -12.54 -19.75
N LYS A 185 -2.06 -12.58 -19.20
CA LYS A 185 -1.07 -11.50 -19.21
C LYS A 185 -1.68 -10.15 -18.79
N PRO A 186 -2.29 -10.05 -17.59
CA PRO A 186 -2.87 -8.80 -17.11
C PRO A 186 -1.77 -7.78 -16.82
N ASP A 187 -2.09 -6.51 -16.95
CA ASP A 187 -1.25 -5.40 -16.52
C ASP A 187 -1.30 -5.19 -15.00
N VAL A 188 -2.48 -5.41 -14.42
CA VAL A 188 -2.78 -5.22 -13.00
C VAL A 188 -3.55 -6.42 -12.47
N VAL A 189 -3.10 -6.95 -11.35
CA VAL A 189 -3.77 -8.03 -10.62
C VAL A 189 -4.23 -7.48 -9.27
N ILE A 190 -5.52 -7.62 -8.98
CA ILE A 190 -6.10 -7.28 -7.68
C ILE A 190 -6.42 -8.59 -6.96
N VAL A 191 -6.03 -8.69 -5.70
CA VAL A 191 -6.20 -9.88 -4.86
C VAL A 191 -7.06 -9.53 -3.65
N ASP A 192 -8.34 -9.91 -3.69
CA ASP A 192 -9.36 -9.59 -2.69
C ASP A 192 -9.98 -10.85 -2.07
N SER A 193 -9.43 -11.41 -1.00
CA SER A 193 -8.31 -10.91 -0.18
C SER A 193 -7.16 -11.92 -0.10
N ILE A 194 -6.00 -11.49 0.39
CA ILE A 194 -4.83 -12.38 0.52
C ILE A 194 -5.02 -13.45 1.61
N GLN A 195 -5.91 -13.22 2.58
CA GLN A 195 -6.15 -14.10 3.73
C GLN A 195 -6.54 -15.51 3.34
N MET A 196 -7.39 -15.67 2.34
CA MET A 196 -7.93 -16.97 1.95
C MET A 196 -7.12 -17.65 0.84
N ILE A 197 -6.01 -17.03 0.40
CA ILE A 197 -5.11 -17.63 -0.57
C ILE A 197 -4.17 -18.62 0.12
N TYR A 198 -3.91 -19.73 -0.55
CA TYR A 198 -3.02 -20.76 -0.03
C TYR A 198 -2.14 -21.39 -1.11
N LYS A 199 -1.00 -21.90 -0.66
CA LYS A 199 -0.06 -22.74 -1.38
C LYS A 199 -0.11 -24.16 -0.81
N PRO A 200 -0.47 -25.19 -1.59
CA PRO A 200 -0.58 -26.58 -1.10
C PRO A 200 0.70 -27.13 -0.47
N GLU A 201 1.86 -26.74 -0.99
CA GLU A 201 3.17 -27.21 -0.55
C GLU A 201 3.57 -26.71 0.85
N VAL A 202 2.94 -25.62 1.31
CA VAL A 202 3.23 -25.04 2.62
C VAL A 202 2.32 -25.72 3.65
N PRO A 203 2.87 -26.47 4.63
CA PRO A 203 2.09 -27.23 5.61
C PRO A 203 1.53 -26.33 6.71
N ALA A 204 0.76 -25.32 6.33
CA ALA A 204 0.09 -24.39 7.23
C ALA A 204 -1.29 -24.03 6.68
N ALA A 205 -2.24 -23.74 7.56
CA ALA A 205 -3.60 -23.40 7.17
C ALA A 205 -3.67 -22.05 6.41
N PRO A 206 -4.59 -21.89 5.45
CA PRO A 206 -4.87 -20.59 4.83
C PRO A 206 -5.11 -19.51 5.90
N GLY A 207 -4.61 -18.30 5.66
CA GLY A 207 -4.68 -17.19 6.62
C GLY A 207 -3.64 -17.23 7.74
N SER A 208 -2.85 -18.31 7.87
CA SER A 208 -1.68 -18.31 8.74
C SER A 208 -0.60 -17.35 8.22
N VAL A 209 0.22 -16.84 9.13
CA VAL A 209 1.35 -15.94 8.80
C VAL A 209 2.27 -16.54 7.73
N THR A 210 2.57 -17.84 7.83
CA THR A 210 3.45 -18.54 6.88
C THR A 210 2.83 -18.61 5.48
N GLN A 211 1.56 -19.04 5.37
CA GLN A 211 0.84 -19.06 4.08
C GLN A 211 0.76 -17.68 3.46
N LEU A 212 0.37 -16.67 4.25
CA LEU A 212 0.26 -15.28 3.82
C LEU A 212 1.59 -14.76 3.28
N ARG A 213 2.67 -14.97 4.02
CA ARG A 213 4.02 -14.53 3.65
C ARG A 213 4.46 -15.18 2.35
N ASP A 214 4.36 -16.50 2.25
CA ASP A 214 4.87 -17.24 1.08
C ASP A 214 4.08 -16.91 -0.18
N CYS A 215 2.74 -16.90 -0.10
CA CYS A 215 1.89 -16.52 -1.24
C CYS A 215 2.14 -15.06 -1.66
N CYS A 216 2.29 -14.14 -0.70
CA CYS A 216 2.61 -12.75 -1.00
C CYS A 216 3.98 -12.60 -1.67
N MET A 217 5.01 -13.26 -1.16
CA MET A 217 6.36 -13.20 -1.73
C MET A 217 6.39 -13.74 -3.16
N GLU A 218 5.66 -14.83 -3.43
CA GLU A 218 5.59 -15.44 -4.76
C GLU A 218 4.91 -14.51 -5.78
N LEU A 219 3.80 -13.89 -5.41
CA LEU A 219 3.10 -12.92 -6.26
C LEU A 219 3.89 -11.61 -6.46
N VAL A 220 4.58 -11.12 -5.41
CA VAL A 220 5.45 -9.94 -5.50
C VAL A 220 6.66 -10.23 -6.41
N TYR A 221 7.24 -11.41 -6.30
CA TYR A 221 8.33 -11.84 -7.18
C TYR A 221 7.86 -11.91 -8.64
N LEU A 222 6.69 -12.52 -8.88
CA LEU A 222 6.07 -12.55 -10.20
C LEU A 222 5.81 -11.13 -10.76
N ALA A 223 5.38 -10.20 -9.90
CA ALA A 223 5.18 -8.80 -10.25
C ALA A 223 6.47 -8.17 -10.78
N LYS A 224 7.56 -8.28 -10.02
CA LYS A 224 8.87 -7.72 -10.36
C LYS A 224 9.42 -8.28 -11.67
N LEU A 225 9.25 -9.59 -11.90
CA LEU A 225 9.74 -10.25 -13.10
C LEU A 225 8.93 -9.94 -14.35
N SER A 226 7.60 -9.91 -14.21
CA SER A 226 6.69 -9.80 -15.35
C SER A 226 6.30 -8.36 -15.68
N GLY A 227 6.75 -7.39 -14.88
CA GLY A 227 6.36 -5.98 -15.00
C GLY A 227 4.89 -5.71 -14.64
N ILE A 228 4.17 -6.67 -14.07
CA ILE A 228 2.76 -6.50 -13.67
C ILE A 228 2.66 -5.80 -12.31
N ALA A 229 1.60 -5.03 -12.08
CA ALA A 229 1.32 -4.50 -10.75
C ALA A 229 0.38 -5.43 -9.97
N VAL A 230 0.66 -5.67 -8.70
CA VAL A 230 -0.19 -6.50 -7.82
C VAL A 230 -0.70 -5.66 -6.66
N VAL A 231 -2.02 -5.68 -6.45
CA VAL A 231 -2.70 -4.97 -5.35
C VAL A 231 -3.35 -6.00 -4.43
N PHE A 232 -2.92 -6.05 -3.18
CA PHE A 232 -3.44 -6.94 -2.16
C PHE A 232 -4.47 -6.23 -1.29
N VAL A 233 -5.59 -6.88 -1.00
CA VAL A 233 -6.49 -6.49 0.09
C VAL A 233 -6.11 -7.23 1.35
N GLY A 234 -5.88 -6.47 2.42
CA GLY A 234 -5.65 -6.99 3.76
C GLY A 234 -6.70 -6.49 4.76
N HIS A 235 -7.32 -7.40 5.51
CA HIS A 235 -8.12 -7.08 6.67
C HIS A 235 -7.26 -6.72 7.88
N VAL A 236 -7.64 -5.70 8.65
CA VAL A 236 -7.06 -5.41 9.98
C VAL A 236 -8.11 -5.75 11.04
N THR A 237 -7.73 -6.49 12.08
CA THR A 237 -8.62 -6.77 13.21
C THR A 237 -8.54 -5.66 14.27
N LYS A 238 -9.60 -5.50 15.06
CA LYS A 238 -9.76 -4.45 16.10
C LYS A 238 -8.67 -4.44 17.19
N ALA A 239 -7.88 -5.50 17.31
CA ALA A 239 -6.77 -5.57 18.24
C ALA A 239 -5.44 -5.05 17.64
N GLY A 240 -5.45 -4.52 16.41
CA GLY A 240 -4.23 -4.15 15.67
C GLY A 240 -3.36 -5.37 15.30
N THR A 241 -3.85 -6.57 15.59
CA THR A 241 -3.16 -7.85 15.46
C THR A 241 -3.94 -8.75 14.51
N LEU A 242 -4.17 -8.31 13.28
CA LEU A 242 -4.17 -9.34 12.24
C LEU A 242 -2.72 -9.85 12.22
N ALA A 243 -2.50 -11.12 12.49
CA ALA A 243 -1.19 -11.73 12.42
C ALA A 243 -0.79 -11.81 10.94
N GLY A 244 -0.32 -10.71 10.35
CA GLY A 244 -0.03 -10.70 8.91
C GLY A 244 0.29 -9.37 8.23
N PRO A 245 -0.42 -8.24 8.50
CA PRO A 245 -0.25 -7.02 7.74
C PRO A 245 1.15 -6.47 7.90
N LYS A 246 1.70 -6.39 9.12
CA LYS A 246 3.08 -5.93 9.33
C LYS A 246 4.12 -6.72 8.53
N ILE A 247 3.94 -8.03 8.37
CA ILE A 247 4.87 -8.84 7.57
C ILE A 247 4.71 -8.52 6.08
N ILE A 248 3.47 -8.42 5.60
CA ILE A 248 3.18 -8.03 4.22
C ILE A 248 3.64 -6.60 3.93
N GLU A 249 3.49 -5.68 4.88
CA GLU A 249 3.93 -4.28 4.83
C GLU A 249 5.42 -4.19 4.53
N HIS A 250 6.23 -5.10 5.06
CA HIS A 250 7.67 -5.14 4.77
C HIS A 250 7.97 -5.69 3.37
N ILE A 251 7.14 -6.60 2.85
CA ILE A 251 7.32 -7.27 1.56
C ILE A 251 6.90 -6.37 0.39
N VAL A 252 5.80 -5.64 0.52
CA VAL A 252 5.24 -4.79 -0.56
C VAL A 252 5.99 -3.47 -0.70
N ASP A 253 5.82 -2.78 -1.82
CA ASP A 253 6.47 -1.50 -2.07
C ASP A 253 5.69 -0.31 -1.48
N THR A 254 4.35 -0.39 -1.54
CA THR A 254 3.44 0.64 -1.06
C THR A 254 2.39 0.04 -0.11
N VAL A 255 2.10 0.73 0.99
CA VAL A 255 1.08 0.35 1.97
C VAL A 255 0.16 1.53 2.20
N VAL A 256 -1.13 1.26 2.05
CA VAL A 256 -2.20 2.22 2.22
C VAL A 256 -3.23 1.64 3.20
N TYR A 257 -3.67 2.46 4.15
CA TYR A 257 -4.69 2.12 5.13
C TYR A 257 -5.99 2.87 4.87
N PHE A 258 -7.07 2.11 4.82
CA PHE A 258 -8.44 2.59 4.73
C PHE A 258 -9.02 2.65 6.15
N GLU A 259 -9.17 3.87 6.65
CA GLU A 259 -9.59 4.23 8.00
C GLU A 259 -10.96 4.92 7.96
N GLY A 260 -11.73 4.81 9.03
CA GLY A 260 -12.98 5.54 9.16
C GLY A 260 -13.85 4.95 10.27
N ASP A 261 -14.49 5.83 11.03
CA ASP A 261 -15.47 5.40 12.02
C ASP A 261 -16.77 5.00 11.32
N ARG A 262 -17.49 4.05 11.92
CA ARG A 262 -18.84 3.64 11.50
C ARG A 262 -19.82 4.81 11.53
N PHE A 263 -19.59 5.78 12.42
CA PHE A 263 -20.47 6.93 12.63
C PHE A 263 -20.11 8.17 11.80
N HIS A 264 -18.92 8.22 11.20
CA HIS A 264 -18.56 9.29 10.28
C HIS A 264 -18.99 8.91 8.85
N ALA A 265 -19.54 9.87 8.10
CA ALA A 265 -19.90 9.65 6.69
C ALA A 265 -18.65 9.41 5.81
N HIS A 266 -17.53 10.03 6.19
CA HIS A 266 -16.29 9.98 5.42
C HIS A 266 -15.38 8.83 5.84
N ARG A 267 -14.56 8.43 4.89
CA ARG A 267 -13.51 7.42 4.98
C ARG A 267 -12.21 8.06 4.55
N ILE A 268 -11.15 7.76 5.28
CA ILE A 268 -9.83 8.32 5.07
C ILE A 268 -8.94 7.20 4.53
N VAL A 269 -8.21 7.48 3.47
CA VAL A 269 -7.24 6.56 2.90
C VAL A 269 -5.87 7.19 3.05
N ARG A 270 -5.02 6.60 3.88
CA ARG A 270 -3.71 7.14 4.27
C ARG A 270 -2.60 6.26 3.76
N CYS A 271 -1.58 6.86 3.16
CA CYS A 271 -0.35 6.13 2.86
C CYS A 271 0.51 5.99 4.11
N VAL A 272 1.13 4.83 4.35
CA VAL A 272 2.10 4.65 5.46
C VAL A 272 3.46 4.18 4.99
N LYS A 273 3.52 3.54 3.82
CA LYS A 273 4.77 3.18 3.13
C LYS A 273 4.58 3.49 1.65
N ASN A 274 5.51 4.21 1.02
CA ASN A 274 5.49 4.43 -0.42
C ASN A 274 6.93 4.56 -0.92
N ARG A 275 7.39 3.58 -1.68
CA ARG A 275 8.72 3.65 -2.33
C ARG A 275 8.74 4.56 -3.55
N PHE A 276 7.57 4.98 -4.03
CA PHE A 276 7.40 5.71 -5.27
C PHE A 276 6.74 7.07 -5.07
N GLY A 277 6.62 7.56 -3.84
CA GLY A 277 5.91 8.80 -3.55
C GLY A 277 5.94 9.15 -2.06
N SER A 278 5.20 10.18 -1.69
CA SER A 278 5.11 10.62 -0.29
C SER A 278 4.23 9.68 0.54
N THR A 279 4.59 9.50 1.81
CA THR A 279 3.77 8.80 2.82
C THR A 279 2.79 9.74 3.53
N HIS A 280 2.90 11.05 3.33
CA HIS A 280 2.04 11.99 4.03
C HIS A 280 0.69 12.23 3.33
N GLU A 281 0.53 11.71 2.11
CA GLU A 281 -0.69 11.84 1.31
C GLU A 281 -1.88 11.12 1.94
N VAL A 282 -3.03 11.80 1.85
CA VAL A 282 -4.31 11.32 2.34
C VAL A 282 -5.38 11.61 1.29
N GLY A 283 -6.25 10.64 1.05
CA GLY A 283 -7.46 10.82 0.24
C GLY A 283 -8.71 10.64 1.08
N LEU A 284 -9.74 11.38 0.72
CA LEU A 284 -11.03 11.41 1.41
C LEU A 284 -12.10 10.85 0.50
N PHE A 285 -12.92 9.96 1.06
CA PHE A 285 -13.98 9.29 0.33
C PHE A 285 -15.26 9.28 1.16
N GLU A 286 -16.39 9.23 0.49
CA GLU A 286 -17.70 9.08 1.10
C GLU A 286 -18.39 7.84 0.54
N MET A 287 -18.98 7.03 1.43
CA MET A 287 -19.76 5.87 1.00
C MET A 287 -21.17 6.32 0.60
N THR A 288 -21.48 6.21 -0.68
CA THR A 288 -22.79 6.53 -1.26
C THR A 288 -23.52 5.25 -1.70
N GLY A 289 -24.78 5.37 -2.11
CA GLY A 289 -25.54 4.25 -2.69
C GLY A 289 -24.91 3.66 -3.95
N THR A 290 -24.13 4.45 -4.68
CA THR A 290 -23.44 4.08 -5.92
C THR A 290 -21.99 3.67 -5.73
N GLY A 291 -21.47 3.64 -4.50
CA GLY A 291 -20.09 3.28 -4.19
C GLY A 291 -19.33 4.36 -3.42
N LEU A 292 -17.99 4.30 -3.47
CA LEU A 292 -17.14 5.32 -2.86
C LEU A 292 -16.99 6.51 -3.81
N ALA A 293 -17.46 7.67 -3.37
CA ALA A 293 -17.26 8.95 -4.04
C ALA A 293 -16.01 9.64 -3.47
N GLN A 294 -15.16 10.19 -4.32
CA GLN A 294 -14.01 10.98 -3.88
C GLN A 294 -14.43 12.37 -3.40
N VAL A 295 -13.86 12.83 -2.29
CA VAL A 295 -14.06 14.19 -1.79
C VAL A 295 -12.84 15.04 -2.17
N THR A 296 -13.01 15.82 -3.23
CA THR A 296 -11.95 16.67 -3.79
C THR A 296 -11.78 17.97 -3.02
N ASP A 297 -12.87 18.52 -2.47
CA ASP A 297 -12.89 19.73 -1.64
C ASP A 297 -13.36 19.41 -0.22
N PRO A 298 -12.43 19.10 0.71
CA PRO A 298 -12.77 18.83 2.09
C PRO A 298 -13.09 20.08 2.91
N GLY A 299 -12.80 21.29 2.40
CA GLY A 299 -13.10 22.52 3.12
C GLY A 299 -14.57 22.57 3.48
N ASN A 300 -15.44 22.36 2.49
CA ASN A 300 -16.90 22.36 2.61
C ASN A 300 -17.49 21.27 3.52
N LEU A 301 -16.74 20.20 3.84
CA LEU A 301 -17.24 19.13 4.70
C LEU A 301 -17.29 19.49 6.19
N PHE A 302 -16.33 20.28 6.67
CA PHE A 302 -16.24 20.62 8.09
C PHE A 302 -17.04 21.88 8.46
N PHE A 303 -17.61 22.57 7.47
CA PHE A 303 -18.43 23.77 7.67
C PHE A 303 -19.91 23.45 7.97
N GLU A 304 -20.27 22.20 8.26
CA GLU A 304 -21.67 21.84 8.58
C GLU A 304 -22.21 22.67 9.75
N HIS A 305 -22.99 23.68 9.37
CA HIS A 305 -24.09 24.32 10.09
C HIS A 305 -23.76 24.91 11.47
N HIS A 306 -23.01 26.02 11.50
CA HIS A 306 -23.31 27.07 12.46
C HIS A 306 -24.72 27.63 12.14
N ALA A 307 -25.76 26.99 12.69
CA ALA A 307 -27.14 27.40 12.50
C ALA A 307 -27.30 28.87 12.91
N ALA A 308 -27.56 29.76 11.94
CA ALA A 308 -28.02 31.17 12.04
C ALA A 308 -27.38 32.13 13.07
N GLY A 309 -26.45 31.68 13.92
CA GLY A 309 -26.01 32.36 15.14
C GLY A 309 -24.51 32.64 15.24
N GLY A 310 -23.76 32.43 14.15
CA GLY A 310 -22.32 32.67 14.11
C GLY A 310 -21.48 31.55 14.73
N GLN A 311 -20.16 31.77 14.79
CA GLN A 311 -19.20 30.80 15.30
C GLN A 311 -19.29 30.68 16.84
N PRO A 312 -19.47 29.48 17.41
CA PRO A 312 -19.64 29.30 18.85
C PRO A 312 -18.35 29.63 19.61
N SER A 313 -18.50 30.17 20.83
CA SER A 313 -17.36 30.43 21.71
C SER A 313 -16.60 29.13 22.01
N GLY A 314 -15.27 29.20 22.00
CA GLY A 314 -14.39 28.05 22.19
C GLY A 314 -14.16 27.23 20.92
N SER A 315 -14.68 27.63 19.75
CA SER A 315 -14.36 27.02 18.45
C SER A 315 -13.49 27.95 17.61
N VAL A 316 -12.44 27.41 17.01
CA VAL A 316 -11.62 28.10 16.00
C VAL A 316 -11.28 27.18 14.85
N ILE A 317 -11.34 27.70 13.63
CA ILE A 317 -10.93 26.97 12.42
C ILE A 317 -9.47 27.29 12.15
N THR A 318 -8.66 26.27 11.92
CA THR A 318 -7.25 26.42 11.55
C THR A 318 -6.90 25.54 10.37
N ALA A 319 -5.89 25.97 9.62
CA ALA A 319 -5.33 25.20 8.51
C ALA A 319 -4.26 24.25 9.05
N ALA A 320 -4.50 22.95 8.93
CA ALA A 320 -3.54 21.90 9.23
C ALA A 320 -2.98 21.31 7.92
N MET A 321 -1.66 21.18 7.83
CA MET A 321 -1.02 20.51 6.70
C MET A 321 -0.95 18.99 6.94
N GLN A 322 -1.49 18.21 6.01
CA GLN A 322 -1.39 16.75 5.98
C GLN A 322 -0.88 16.33 4.60
N GLY A 323 0.43 16.08 4.50
CA GLY A 323 1.10 15.85 3.22
C GLY A 323 1.05 17.09 2.32
N SER A 324 0.59 16.92 1.08
CA SER A 324 0.39 18.04 0.15
C SER A 324 -0.94 18.78 0.37
N ARG A 325 -1.83 18.31 1.27
CA ARG A 325 -3.13 18.93 1.51
C ARG A 325 -3.10 19.89 2.68
N VAL A 326 -3.73 21.05 2.47
CA VAL A 326 -4.26 21.88 3.55
C VAL A 326 -5.63 21.32 3.92
N LEU A 327 -5.80 20.87 5.16
CA LEU A 327 -7.08 20.51 5.74
C LEU A 327 -7.52 21.64 6.68
N LEU A 328 -8.73 22.13 6.50
CA LEU A 328 -9.34 23.01 7.48
C LEU A 328 -9.90 22.13 8.59
N VAL A 329 -9.44 22.38 9.81
CA VAL A 329 -9.86 21.63 11.00
C VAL A 329 -10.41 22.59 12.05
N GLU A 330 -11.47 22.17 12.72
CA GLU A 330 -12.03 22.89 13.85
C GLU A 330 -11.35 22.42 15.14
N VAL A 331 -10.78 23.35 15.89
CA VAL A 331 -10.29 23.14 17.25
C VAL A 331 -11.32 23.66 18.22
N GLN A 332 -11.82 22.76 19.08
CA GLN A 332 -12.81 23.08 20.10
C GLN A 332 -12.20 23.02 21.50
N ALA A 333 -12.53 24.01 22.32
CA ALA A 333 -12.10 24.13 23.71
C ALA A 333 -13.30 24.51 24.59
N LEU A 334 -13.44 23.82 25.72
CA LEU A 334 -14.42 24.14 26.75
C LEU A 334 -13.68 24.34 28.07
N THR A 335 -13.72 25.56 28.58
CA THR A 335 -13.15 25.92 29.89
C THR A 335 -14.28 26.16 30.88
N ALA A 336 -14.20 25.57 32.07
CA ALA A 336 -15.14 25.81 33.15
C ALA A 336 -14.38 25.91 34.48
N SER A 337 -14.82 26.79 35.37
CA SER A 337 -14.22 26.93 36.70
C SER A 337 -14.35 25.63 37.49
N SER A 338 -13.23 25.09 37.95
CA SER A 338 -13.25 23.93 38.84
C SER A 338 -13.70 24.35 40.24
N VAL A 339 -14.66 23.62 40.81
CA VAL A 339 -15.23 23.94 42.13
C VAL A 339 -14.50 23.17 43.25
N ILE A 340 -13.82 22.06 42.94
CA ILE A 340 -13.15 21.18 43.92
C ILE A 340 -11.93 20.48 43.31
N GLY A 341 -10.77 20.58 43.96
CA GLY A 341 -9.57 19.80 43.64
C GLY A 341 -8.78 20.27 42.42
N ALA A 342 -7.91 19.40 41.89
CA ALA A 342 -7.07 19.71 40.73
C ALA A 342 -7.90 19.88 39.43
N ALA A 343 -7.56 20.88 38.62
CA ALA A 343 -8.22 21.13 37.35
C ALA A 343 -8.09 19.93 36.40
N LYS A 344 -9.22 19.46 35.86
CA LYS A 344 -9.25 18.36 34.89
C LYS A 344 -8.94 18.89 33.50
N ARG A 345 -7.88 18.38 32.89
CA ARG A 345 -7.49 18.66 31.50
C ARG A 345 -7.68 17.39 30.68
N LYS A 346 -8.66 17.40 29.76
CA LYS A 346 -8.94 16.27 28.86
C LYS A 346 -8.83 16.77 27.42
N VAL A 347 -8.08 16.03 26.61
CA VAL A 347 -7.83 16.36 25.21
C VAL A 347 -8.17 15.15 24.33
N SER A 348 -8.60 15.43 23.11
CA SER A 348 -8.82 14.44 22.05
C SER A 348 -8.28 15.00 20.75
N GLY A 349 -7.61 14.18 19.94
CA GLY A 349 -7.05 14.61 18.64
C GLY A 349 -5.78 15.48 18.71
N VAL A 350 -5.33 15.87 19.90
CA VAL A 350 -4.10 16.68 20.11
C VAL A 350 -3.25 16.14 21.26
N SER A 351 -1.95 16.41 21.24
CA SER A 351 -1.01 16.02 22.30
C SER A 351 -1.32 16.75 23.61
N SER A 352 -1.42 15.99 24.71
CA SER A 352 -1.58 16.52 26.07
C SER A 352 -0.47 17.50 26.45
N ASP A 353 0.77 17.17 26.10
CA ASP A 353 1.95 17.95 26.46
C ASP A 353 1.97 19.28 25.71
N ARG A 354 1.58 19.25 24.42
CA ARG A 354 1.42 20.47 23.63
C ARG A 354 0.35 21.39 24.23
N VAL A 355 -0.80 20.84 24.61
CA VAL A 355 -1.87 21.63 25.24
C VAL A 355 -1.43 22.18 26.60
N ALA A 356 -0.72 21.40 27.40
CA ALA A 356 -0.17 21.87 28.67
C ALA A 356 0.81 23.04 28.50
N MET A 357 1.69 22.99 27.50
CA MET A 357 2.58 24.11 27.18
C MET A 357 1.82 25.35 26.71
N ILE A 358 0.80 25.19 25.86
CA ILE A 358 -0.03 26.31 25.40
C ILE A 358 -0.75 26.96 26.58
N ILE A 359 -1.32 26.17 27.50
CA ILE A 359 -1.96 26.69 28.72
C ILE A 359 -0.96 27.49 29.57
N ALA A 360 0.25 26.96 29.79
CA ALA A 360 1.28 27.67 30.56
C ALA A 360 1.70 29.00 29.91
N VAL A 361 1.77 29.05 28.57
CA VAL A 361 2.03 30.29 27.81
C VAL A 361 0.88 31.28 27.98
N LEU A 362 -0.37 30.83 27.88
CA LEU A 362 -1.56 31.66 28.06
C LEU A 362 -1.66 32.21 29.49
N GLU A 363 -1.39 31.40 30.51
CA GLU A 363 -1.36 31.86 31.91
C GLU A 363 -0.27 32.93 32.14
N LYS A 364 0.93 32.71 31.60
CA LYS A 364 2.09 33.59 31.83
C LYS A 364 2.06 34.88 31.00
N HIS A 365 1.61 34.81 29.76
CA HIS A 365 1.73 35.92 28.80
C HIS A 365 0.41 36.57 28.41
N ALA A 366 -0.71 35.84 28.51
CA ALA A 366 -2.05 36.38 28.27
C ALA A 366 -2.82 36.61 29.58
N GLU A 367 -2.19 36.33 30.74
CA GLU A 367 -2.74 36.56 32.09
C GLU A 367 -4.09 35.86 32.34
N LEU A 368 -4.35 34.77 31.62
CA LEU A 368 -5.59 33.98 31.76
C LEU A 368 -5.48 33.06 32.98
N ARG A 369 -6.54 32.98 33.79
CA ARG A 369 -6.63 32.05 34.93
C ARG A 369 -7.29 30.74 34.48
N LEU A 370 -6.49 29.74 34.09
CA LEU A 370 -6.93 28.49 33.42
C LEU A 370 -6.68 27.22 34.25
#